data_AF-A0A8S1PTC4-F1
#
_entry.id   AF-A0A8S1PTC4-F1
#
_cell.length_a   1.000
_cell.length_b   1.000
_cell.length_c   1.000
_cell.angle_alpha   90.00
_cell.angle_beta   90.00
_cell.angle_gamma   90.00
#
_symmetry.space_group_name_H-M   'P 1'
#
loop_
_entity.id
_entity.type
_entity.pdbx_description
1 polymer ?
#
loop_
_entity_poly.entity_id
_entity_poly.type
_entity_poly.pdbx_seq_one_letter_code
_entity_poly.pdbx_strand_id
1 'polypeptide(L)'
;MIRKEVRLLLLSAKNFIDQLPQQKQQRASLNLMKIVQENKPEDQIIKEINYQINFLKLTNPNIPFKQITQEDEITPESIIQKLNEQQEQQQKKEDIDLKKGTYIYQNGNLVQGQAEKRKEVDYSNWYAANVDPDDLKKHKELLDRQHFSGPFWEGKPMPKSILDEDNPNTLMFSDERPEKELNPNMKQEKQGKFERVKR
;
A
#
# COMPACT_ATOMS: atom_id res chain seq x y z
N MET A 1 -6.56 26.08 -23.21
CA MET A 1 -7.79 25.28 -23.36
C MET A 1 -7.33 23.89 -23.79
N ILE A 2 -7.59 22.84 -23.01
CA ILE A 2 -7.22 21.47 -23.40
C ILE A 2 -8.11 21.04 -24.57
N ARG A 3 -7.53 20.58 -25.68
CA ARG A 3 -8.29 20.07 -26.84
C ARG A 3 -9.22 18.91 -26.44
N LYS A 4 -10.34 18.77 -27.14
CA LYS A 4 -11.34 17.72 -26.93
C LYS A 4 -10.73 16.31 -26.92
N GLU A 5 -9.77 16.05 -27.81
CA GLU A 5 -9.10 14.75 -27.93
C GLU A 5 -8.36 14.34 -26.65
N VAL A 6 -7.57 15.25 -26.07
CA VAL A 6 -6.86 15.01 -24.80
C VAL A 6 -7.86 14.73 -23.67
N ARG A 7 -8.98 15.46 -23.65
CA ARG A 7 -10.04 15.24 -22.65
C ARG A 7 -10.67 13.85 -22.78
N LEU A 8 -10.99 13.41 -24.00
CA LEU A 8 -11.54 12.07 -24.25
C LEU A 8 -10.56 10.97 -23.85
N LEU A 9 -9.28 11.13 -24.18
CA LEU A 9 -8.24 10.19 -23.76
C LEU A 9 -8.11 10.11 -22.24
N LEU A 10 -8.09 11.24 -21.54
CA LEU A 10 -8.06 11.27 -20.07
C LEU A 10 -9.29 10.61 -19.45
N LEU A 11 -10.48 10.82 -20.04
CA LEU A 11 -11.71 10.20 -19.58
C LEU A 11 -11.66 8.66 -19.76
N SER A 12 -11.15 8.19 -20.90
CA SER A 12 -10.95 6.76 -21.16
C SER A 12 -9.94 6.15 -20.18
N ALA A 13 -8.85 6.87 -19.90
CA ALA A 13 -7.83 6.46 -18.95
C ALA A 13 -8.40 6.39 -17.53
N LYS A 14 -9.24 7.36 -17.13
CA LYS A 14 -9.89 7.37 -15.82
C LYS A 14 -10.76 6.13 -15.61
N ASN A 15 -11.63 5.79 -16.57
CA ASN A 15 -12.49 4.60 -16.47
C ASN A 15 -11.68 3.31 -16.28
N PHE A 16 -10.52 3.22 -16.93
CA PHE A 16 -9.61 2.09 -16.76
C PHE A 16 -8.91 2.12 -15.39
N ILE A 17 -8.43 3.29 -14.97
CA ILE A 17 -7.74 3.47 -13.69
C ILE A 17 -8.66 3.13 -12.52
N ASP A 18 -9.93 3.53 -12.55
CA ASP A 18 -10.90 3.27 -11.48
C ASP A 18 -11.12 1.76 -11.20
N GLN A 19 -10.75 0.88 -12.15
CA GLN A 19 -10.81 -0.58 -12.00
C GLN A 19 -9.56 -1.18 -11.34
N LEU A 20 -8.49 -0.40 -11.14
CA LEU A 20 -7.25 -0.86 -10.51
C LEU A 20 -7.33 -0.85 -8.98
N PRO A 21 -6.46 -1.58 -8.24
CA PRO A 21 -6.30 -1.43 -6.80
C PRO A 21 -5.89 0.00 -6.40
N GLN A 22 -6.41 0.51 -5.28
CA GLN A 22 -6.30 1.91 -4.84
C GLN A 22 -4.88 2.51 -4.91
N GLN A 23 -3.85 1.76 -4.51
CA GLN A 23 -2.45 2.22 -4.58
C GLN A 23 -1.98 2.47 -6.03
N LYS A 24 -2.36 1.59 -6.95
CA LYS A 24 -2.03 1.74 -8.38
C LYS A 24 -2.83 2.89 -9.00
N GLN A 25 -4.07 3.10 -8.55
CA GLN A 25 -4.90 4.23 -9.01
C GLN A 25 -4.22 5.57 -8.75
N GLN A 26 -3.77 5.79 -7.51
CA GLN A 26 -3.11 7.02 -7.10
C GLN A 26 -1.83 7.29 -7.89
N ARG A 27 -1.02 6.24 -8.13
CA ARG A 27 0.21 6.39 -8.93
C ARG A 27 -0.10 6.72 -10.39
N ALA A 28 -1.07 6.02 -10.99
CA ALA A 28 -1.45 6.25 -12.38
C ALA A 28 -2.05 7.64 -12.60
N SER A 29 -2.91 8.11 -11.68
CA SER A 29 -3.50 9.44 -11.75
C SER A 29 -2.47 10.55 -11.58
N LEU A 30 -1.53 10.40 -10.64
CA LEU A 30 -0.42 11.35 -10.46
C LEU A 30 0.47 11.43 -11.71
N ASN A 31 0.76 10.30 -12.36
CA ASN A 31 1.56 10.30 -13.58
C ASN A 31 0.85 11.01 -14.74
N LEU A 32 -0.45 10.75 -14.95
CA LEU A 32 -1.22 11.46 -15.97
C LEU A 32 -1.34 12.96 -15.67
N MET A 33 -1.51 13.33 -14.40
CA MET A 33 -1.54 14.72 -13.98
C MET A 33 -0.22 15.44 -14.28
N LYS A 34 0.92 14.80 -14.01
CA LYS A 34 2.25 15.34 -14.36
C LYS A 34 2.39 15.57 -15.87
N ILE A 35 1.99 14.59 -16.69
CA ILE A 35 2.05 14.70 -18.16
C ILE A 35 1.22 15.90 -18.66
N VAL A 36 0.05 16.15 -18.07
CA VAL A 36 -0.81 17.29 -18.46
C VAL A 36 -0.29 18.63 -17.93
N GLN A 37 0.41 18.64 -16.79
CA GLN A 37 0.98 19.84 -16.19
C GLN A 37 2.29 20.29 -16.85
N GLU A 38 3.01 19.37 -17.50
CA GLU A 38 4.19 19.72 -18.28
C GLU A 38 3.80 20.61 -19.47
N ASN A 39 4.44 21.77 -19.61
CA ASN A 39 4.21 22.73 -20.70
C ASN A 39 4.80 22.21 -22.03
N LYS A 40 4.35 21.04 -22.48
CA LYS A 40 4.72 20.41 -23.75
C LYS A 40 3.68 20.71 -24.84
N PRO A 41 4.06 20.61 -26.12
CA PRO A 41 3.07 20.66 -27.20
C PRO A 41 2.07 19.50 -27.07
N GLU A 42 0.81 19.78 -27.40
CA GLU A 42 -0.32 18.86 -27.16
C GLU A 42 -0.15 17.50 -27.85
N ASP A 43 0.49 17.45 -29.02
CA ASP A 43 0.76 16.19 -29.74
C ASP A 43 1.69 15.26 -28.96
N GLN A 44 2.62 15.82 -28.19
CA GLN A 44 3.51 15.03 -27.32
C GLN A 44 2.74 14.52 -26.10
N ILE A 45 1.86 15.35 -25.52
CA ILE A 45 0.98 14.97 -24.41
C ILE A 45 0.09 13.78 -24.82
N ILE A 46 -0.50 13.82 -26.02
CA ILE A 46 -1.32 12.72 -26.56
C ILE A 46 -0.50 11.42 -26.66
N LYS A 47 0.72 11.51 -27.21
CA LYS A 47 1.61 10.34 -27.33
C LYS A 47 1.98 9.76 -25.97
N GLU A 48 2.31 10.60 -25.00
CA GLU A 48 2.67 10.17 -23.64
C GLU A 48 1.48 9.55 -22.90
N ILE A 49 0.28 10.14 -23.01
CA ILE A 49 -0.94 9.56 -22.44
C ILE A 49 -1.23 8.19 -23.08
N ASN A 50 -1.13 8.08 -24.40
CA ASN A 50 -1.33 6.81 -25.09
C ASN A 50 -0.29 5.75 -24.68
N TYR A 51 0.98 6.14 -24.53
CA TYR A 51 2.02 5.27 -24.01
C TYR A 51 1.67 4.76 -22.61
N GLN A 52 1.24 5.66 -21.72
CA GLN A 52 0.86 5.31 -20.35
C GLN A 52 -0.35 4.38 -20.31
N ILE A 53 -1.35 4.62 -21.15
CA ILE A 53 -2.51 3.73 -21.31
C ILE A 53 -2.05 2.35 -21.79
N ASN A 54 -1.17 2.28 -22.78
CA ASN A 54 -0.67 1.01 -23.31
C ASN A 54 0.15 0.24 -22.27
N PHE A 55 0.98 0.93 -21.49
CA PHE A 55 1.68 0.34 -20.36
C PHE A 55 0.71 -0.23 -19.31
N LEU A 56 -0.35 0.51 -18.98
CA LEU A 56 -1.37 0.07 -18.03
C LEU A 56 -2.15 -1.17 -18.53
N LYS A 57 -2.43 -1.25 -19.83
CA LYS A 57 -3.03 -2.44 -20.46
C LYS A 57 -2.11 -3.65 -20.37
N LEU A 58 -0.83 -3.48 -20.72
CA LEU A 58 0.15 -4.56 -20.69
C LEU A 58 0.39 -5.10 -19.27
N THR A 59 0.40 -4.21 -18.28
CA THR A 59 0.59 -4.59 -16.88
C THR A 59 -0.65 -5.22 -16.24
N ASN A 60 -1.84 -4.99 -16.80
CA ASN A 60 -3.11 -5.52 -16.26
C ASN A 60 -3.97 -6.10 -17.41
N PRO A 61 -3.59 -7.25 -17.98
CA PRO A 61 -4.26 -7.82 -19.17
C PRO A 61 -5.70 -8.29 -18.89
N ASN A 62 -6.04 -8.55 -17.63
CA ASN A 62 -7.38 -9.03 -17.23
C ASN A 62 -8.44 -7.93 -17.25
N ILE A 63 -8.05 -6.66 -17.43
CA ILE A 63 -8.96 -5.52 -17.36
C ILE A 63 -9.27 -5.05 -18.80
N PRO A 64 -10.53 -5.13 -19.25
CA PRO A 64 -10.89 -4.71 -20.60
C PRO A 64 -10.85 -3.18 -20.71
N PHE A 65 -10.01 -2.66 -21.61
CA PHE A 65 -9.98 -1.23 -21.92
C PHE A 65 -11.04 -0.85 -22.95
N LYS A 66 -11.90 0.12 -22.62
CA LYS A 66 -12.87 0.72 -23.55
C LYS A 66 -12.43 2.13 -23.93
N GLN A 67 -12.15 2.35 -25.22
CA GLN A 67 -11.92 3.70 -25.74
C GLN A 67 -13.26 4.41 -25.86
N ILE A 68 -13.33 5.62 -25.29
CA ILE A 68 -14.49 6.49 -25.41
C ILE A 68 -14.32 7.24 -26.74
N THR A 69 -15.23 6.99 -27.68
CA THR A 69 -15.28 7.72 -28.96
C THR A 69 -16.11 9.00 -28.80
N GLN A 70 -16.03 9.90 -29.77
CA GLN A 70 -16.78 11.17 -29.76
C GLN A 70 -18.30 10.96 -29.71
N GLU A 71 -18.79 9.79 -30.15
CA GLU A 71 -20.20 9.40 -30.11
C GLU A 71 -20.69 9.03 -28.69
N ASP A 72 -19.76 8.69 -27.79
CA ASP A 72 -20.04 8.43 -26.38
C ASP A 72 -20.04 9.72 -25.53
N GLU A 73 -20.03 10.92 -26.16
CA GLU A 73 -20.35 12.19 -25.49
C GLU A 73 -21.83 12.16 -25.04
N ILE A 74 -22.07 11.39 -24.01
CA ILE A 74 -22.93 11.65 -22.86
C ILE A 74 -24.08 12.61 -23.20
N THR A 75 -25.17 12.06 -23.73
CA THR A 75 -26.46 12.74 -23.64
C THR A 75 -26.75 13.00 -22.16
N PRO A 76 -27.32 14.17 -21.79
CA PRO A 76 -27.66 14.47 -20.39
C PRO A 76 -28.54 13.38 -19.76
N GLU A 77 -29.32 12.68 -20.58
CA GLU A 77 -30.15 11.53 -20.21
C GLU A 77 -29.34 10.34 -19.67
N SER A 78 -28.17 10.04 -20.26
CA SER A 78 -27.30 8.95 -19.80
C SER A 78 -26.60 9.26 -18.47
N ILE A 79 -26.34 10.55 -18.17
CA ILE A 79 -25.85 10.99 -16.86
C ILE A 79 -26.95 10.80 -15.83
N ILE A 80 -28.17 11.27 -16.13
CA ILE A 80 -29.32 11.18 -15.22
C ILE A 80 -29.63 9.72 -14.92
N GLN A 81 -29.59 8.83 -15.91
CA GLN A 81 -29.75 7.39 -15.71
C GLN A 81 -28.66 6.81 -14.81
N LYS A 82 -27.39 7.12 -15.04
CA LYS A 82 -26.29 6.66 -14.18
C LYS A 82 -26.37 7.24 -12.76
N LEU A 83 -26.86 8.47 -12.60
CA LEU A 83 -27.05 9.11 -11.30
C LEU A 83 -28.21 8.45 -10.53
N ASN A 84 -29.31 8.14 -11.22
CA ASN A 84 -30.44 7.40 -10.64
C ASN A 84 -30.04 5.96 -10.29
N GLU A 85 -29.29 5.26 -11.14
CA GLU A 85 -28.76 3.93 -10.84
C GLU A 85 -27.79 3.95 -9.65
N GLN A 86 -26.94 4.98 -9.54
CA GLN A 86 -26.05 5.14 -8.38
C GLN A 86 -26.83 5.45 -7.10
N GLN A 87 -27.89 6.26 -7.17
CA GLN A 87 -28.77 6.55 -6.05
C GLN A 87 -29.56 5.31 -5.62
N GLU A 88 -30.08 4.52 -6.55
CA GLU A 88 -30.75 3.24 -6.24
C GLU A 88 -29.78 2.22 -5.64
N GLN A 89 -28.53 2.17 -6.09
CA GLN A 89 -27.51 1.30 -5.50
C GLN A 89 -27.08 1.78 -4.10
N GLN A 90 -27.04 3.09 -3.86
CA GLN A 90 -26.79 3.65 -2.53
C GLN A 90 -27.97 3.36 -1.59
N GLN A 91 -29.21 3.58 -2.02
CA GLN A 91 -30.41 3.23 -1.25
C GLN A 91 -30.49 1.72 -0.98
N LYS A 92 -30.18 0.86 -1.96
CA LYS A 92 -30.09 -0.59 -1.73
C LYS A 92 -28.98 -0.95 -0.75
N LYS A 93 -27.82 -0.28 -0.78
CA LYS A 93 -26.76 -0.50 0.21
C LYS A 93 -27.16 -0.04 1.60
N GLU A 94 -27.80 1.12 1.72
CA GLU A 94 -28.34 1.62 2.99
C GLU A 94 -29.43 0.70 3.55
N ASP A 95 -30.35 0.20 2.71
CA ASP A 95 -31.38 -0.78 3.09
C ASP A 95 -30.79 -2.15 3.48
N ILE A 96 -29.71 -2.58 2.81
CA ILE A 96 -28.98 -3.80 3.14
C ILE A 96 -28.22 -3.61 4.47
N ASP A 97 -27.63 -2.44 4.70
CA ASP A 97 -26.89 -2.14 5.93
C ASP A 97 -27.83 -1.91 7.13
N LEU A 98 -29.05 -1.39 6.91
CA LEU A 98 -30.14 -1.37 7.90
C LEU A 98 -30.64 -2.78 8.28
N LYS A 99 -30.55 -3.75 7.36
CA LYS A 99 -30.93 -5.16 7.59
C LYS A 99 -29.80 -6.05 8.13
N LYS A 100 -28.54 -5.59 8.10
CA LYS A 100 -27.39 -6.28 8.71
C LYS A 100 -27.36 -6.08 10.23
N GLY A 101 -28.44 -6.47 10.90
CA GLY A 101 -28.40 -6.70 12.34
C GLY A 101 -27.53 -7.93 12.64
N THR A 102 -26.67 -7.86 13.65
CA THR A 102 -26.11 -9.07 14.25
C THR A 102 -27.26 -9.79 14.96
N TYR A 103 -27.41 -11.09 14.70
CA TYR A 103 -28.42 -11.93 15.36
C TYR A 103 -27.72 -12.96 16.23
N ILE A 104 -28.25 -13.19 17.42
CA ILE A 104 -27.76 -14.20 18.37
C ILE A 104 -28.86 -15.22 18.55
N TYR A 105 -28.46 -16.48 18.61
CA TYR A 105 -29.36 -17.58 18.95
C TYR A 105 -29.41 -17.73 20.48
N GLN A 106 -30.54 -17.40 21.10
CA GLN A 106 -30.76 -17.55 22.54
C GLN A 106 -32.06 -18.31 22.79
N ASN A 107 -32.01 -19.37 23.59
CA ASN A 107 -33.19 -20.16 24.00
C ASN A 107 -34.08 -20.64 22.85
N GLY A 108 -33.46 -21.05 21.73
CA GLY A 108 -34.17 -21.58 20.56
C GLY A 108 -34.78 -20.53 19.65
N ASN A 109 -34.62 -19.23 19.95
CA ASN A 109 -35.10 -18.13 19.13
C ASN A 109 -33.93 -17.27 18.61
N LEU A 110 -34.07 -16.77 17.38
CA LEU A 110 -33.14 -15.83 16.78
C LEU A 110 -33.50 -14.41 17.23
N VAL A 111 -32.67 -13.79 18.08
CA VAL A 111 -32.90 -12.44 18.61
C VAL A 111 -31.86 -11.48 18.03
N GLN A 112 -32.28 -10.27 17.65
CA GLN A 112 -31.36 -9.23 17.19
C GLN A 112 -30.52 -8.72 18.38
N GLY A 113 -29.20 -8.92 18.33
CA GLY A 113 -28.30 -8.58 19.42
C GLY A 113 -26.83 -8.68 19.01
N GLN A 114 -25.94 -7.98 19.69
CA GLN A 114 -24.49 -8.10 19.47
C GLN A 114 -23.93 -9.26 20.28
N ALA A 115 -23.29 -10.21 19.60
CA ALA A 115 -22.60 -11.31 20.27
C ALA A 115 -21.55 -10.76 21.25
N GLU A 116 -21.37 -11.43 22.39
CA GLU A 116 -20.34 -11.08 23.36
C GLU A 116 -18.97 -11.09 22.64
N LYS A 117 -18.24 -9.96 22.70
CA LYS A 117 -16.91 -9.86 22.10
C LYS A 117 -16.01 -10.87 22.81
N ARG A 118 -15.43 -11.81 22.05
CA ARG A 118 -14.41 -12.71 22.58
C ARG A 118 -13.28 -11.86 23.14
N LYS A 119 -12.80 -12.19 24.34
CA LYS A 119 -11.61 -11.55 24.91
C LYS A 119 -10.42 -11.92 24.03
N GLU A 120 -9.86 -10.95 23.34
CA GLU A 120 -8.56 -11.10 22.67
C GLU A 120 -7.48 -11.17 23.76
N VAL A 121 -6.54 -12.09 23.61
CA VAL A 121 -5.39 -12.20 24.51
C VAL A 121 -4.27 -11.39 23.88
N ASP A 122 -3.71 -10.44 24.64
CA ASP A 122 -2.69 -9.50 24.15
C ASP A 122 -1.40 -10.19 23.66
N TYR A 123 -1.17 -11.42 24.11
CA TYR A 123 0.02 -12.21 23.78
C TYR A 123 -0.36 -13.62 23.31
N SER A 124 0.22 -14.03 22.18
CA SER A 124 0.18 -15.42 21.74
C SER A 124 1.39 -16.16 22.31
N ASN A 125 1.17 -17.35 22.87
CA ASN A 125 2.25 -18.23 23.35
C ASN A 125 3.10 -18.84 22.21
N TRP A 126 3.03 -18.28 21.00
CA TRP A 126 3.65 -18.82 19.80
C TRP A 126 5.09 -18.31 19.59
N TYR A 127 5.42 -17.12 20.08
CA TYR A 127 6.70 -16.44 19.81
C TYR A 127 7.71 -16.57 20.96
N ALA A 128 8.09 -17.80 21.29
CA ALA A 128 9.32 -18.09 22.06
C ALA A 128 9.30 -17.94 23.60
N ALA A 129 8.16 -18.12 24.27
CA ALA A 129 8.11 -18.04 25.75
C ALA A 129 7.98 -19.39 26.48
N ASN A 130 7.97 -20.53 25.78
CA ASN A 130 7.78 -21.85 26.40
C ASN A 130 8.86 -22.89 26.00
N VAL A 131 9.99 -22.43 25.46
CA VAL A 131 11.11 -23.33 25.19
C VAL A 131 11.88 -23.53 26.49
N ASP A 132 11.98 -24.79 26.93
CA ASP A 132 12.66 -25.16 28.16
C ASP A 132 14.18 -24.86 28.02
N PRO A 133 14.80 -24.10 28.94
CA PRO A 133 16.22 -23.75 28.84
C PRO A 133 17.14 -24.97 28.80
N ASP A 134 16.74 -26.09 29.41
CA ASP A 134 17.52 -27.32 29.37
C ASP A 134 17.42 -28.06 28.04
N ASP A 135 16.29 -27.90 27.31
CA ASP A 135 16.11 -28.43 25.97
C ASP A 135 16.96 -27.65 24.95
N LEU A 136 17.06 -26.33 25.12
CA LEU A 136 18.00 -25.48 24.34
C LEU A 136 19.46 -25.88 24.54
N LYS A 137 19.86 -26.20 25.78
CA LYS A 137 21.23 -26.68 26.05
C LYS A 137 21.49 -28.03 25.40
N LYS A 138 20.53 -28.95 25.47
CA LYS A 138 20.64 -30.29 24.89
C LYS A 138 20.72 -30.25 23.36
N HIS A 139 20.01 -29.31 22.75
CA HIS A 139 19.96 -29.14 21.29
C HIS A 139 20.89 -28.03 20.76
N LYS A 140 21.82 -27.52 21.58
CA LYS A 140 22.81 -26.50 21.20
C LYS A 140 23.59 -26.89 19.94
N GLU A 141 24.08 -28.13 19.86
CA GLU A 141 24.86 -28.60 18.69
C GLU A 141 24.04 -28.60 17.39
N LEU A 142 22.73 -28.85 17.46
CA LEU A 142 21.84 -28.86 16.30
C LEU A 142 21.53 -27.43 15.84
N LEU A 143 21.32 -26.52 16.80
CA LEU A 143 21.18 -25.09 16.52
C LEU A 143 22.47 -24.52 15.95
N ASP A 144 23.64 -24.84 16.51
CA ASP A 144 24.93 -24.38 16.02
C ASP A 144 25.22 -24.90 14.60
N ARG A 145 24.74 -26.11 14.26
CA ARG A 145 24.78 -26.64 12.88
C ARG A 145 23.90 -25.87 11.92
N GLN A 146 22.70 -25.45 12.32
CA GLN A 146 21.86 -24.60 11.49
C GLN A 146 22.48 -23.22 11.26
N HIS A 147 23.24 -22.73 12.24
CA HIS A 147 23.98 -21.47 12.18
C HIS A 147 25.42 -21.63 11.68
N PHE A 148 25.78 -22.80 11.13
CA PHE A 148 27.13 -23.08 10.66
C PHE A 148 27.51 -22.17 9.48
N SER A 149 28.39 -21.22 9.78
CA SER A 149 28.81 -20.13 8.88
C SER A 149 29.96 -20.51 7.94
N GLY A 150 29.90 -21.71 7.35
CA GLY A 150 30.79 -22.13 6.27
C GLY A 150 32.29 -22.23 6.62
N PRO A 151 33.17 -22.44 5.62
CA PRO A 151 34.61 -22.57 5.81
C PRO A 151 35.24 -21.27 6.33
N PHE A 152 36.21 -21.42 7.22
CA PHE A 152 36.95 -20.32 7.84
C PHE A 152 37.94 -19.71 6.86
N TRP A 153 37.89 -18.38 6.69
CA TRP A 153 38.86 -17.62 5.91
C TRP A 153 39.77 -16.84 6.87
N GLU A 154 41.09 -16.94 6.67
CA GLU A 154 42.07 -16.22 7.51
C GLU A 154 41.74 -14.71 7.54
N GLY A 155 41.65 -14.15 8.75
CA GLY A 155 41.42 -12.72 8.98
C GLY A 155 39.98 -12.29 9.27
N LYS A 156 39.00 -13.19 9.36
CA LYS A 156 37.64 -12.87 9.83
C LYS A 156 37.31 -13.59 11.15
N PRO A 157 36.79 -12.90 12.18
CA PRO A 157 36.34 -13.57 13.40
C PRO A 157 35.11 -14.45 13.11
N MET A 158 35.00 -15.56 13.83
CA MET A 158 33.83 -16.45 13.75
C MET A 158 32.58 -15.69 14.24
N PRO A 159 31.45 -15.75 13.51
CA PRO A 159 30.19 -15.24 14.06
C PRO A 159 29.85 -16.06 15.31
N LYS A 160 29.53 -15.38 16.41
CA LYS A 160 29.20 -16.02 17.68
C LYS A 160 27.83 -16.71 17.57
N SER A 161 27.65 -17.82 18.28
CA SER A 161 26.33 -18.43 18.40
C SER A 161 25.40 -17.50 19.18
N ILE A 162 24.10 -17.55 18.89
CA ILE A 162 23.06 -16.76 19.57
C ILE A 162 23.06 -17.00 21.10
N LEU A 163 23.62 -18.13 21.55
CA LEU A 163 23.71 -18.53 22.95
C LEU A 163 25.02 -18.09 23.64
N ASP A 164 26.09 -17.86 22.89
CA ASP A 164 27.40 -17.42 23.41
C ASP A 164 27.57 -15.89 23.36
N GLU A 165 26.54 -15.16 22.92
CA GLU A 165 26.44 -13.72 23.13
C GLU A 165 25.99 -13.45 24.58
N ASP A 166 26.94 -13.06 25.45
CA ASP A 166 26.68 -12.66 26.85
C ASP A 166 25.64 -11.51 26.99
N ASN A 167 25.30 -10.86 25.87
CA ASN A 167 24.09 -10.08 25.69
C ASN A 167 23.51 -10.45 24.33
N PRO A 168 22.51 -11.36 24.25
CA PRO A 168 21.67 -11.35 23.07
C PRO A 168 21.10 -9.95 23.03
N ASN A 169 21.28 -9.24 21.92
CA ASN A 169 20.62 -7.95 21.69
C ASN A 169 19.08 -8.16 21.54
N THR A 170 18.46 -8.92 22.43
CA THR A 170 17.18 -8.57 23.02
C THR A 170 17.30 -7.10 23.35
N LEU A 171 16.55 -6.28 22.64
CA LEU A 171 16.25 -4.90 22.99
C LEU A 171 16.08 -4.82 24.52
N MET A 172 17.16 -4.45 25.21
CA MET A 172 17.05 -3.81 26.50
C MET A 172 16.20 -2.59 26.19
N PHE A 173 14.94 -2.64 26.59
CA PHE A 173 14.21 -1.42 26.91
C PHE A 173 14.90 -0.83 28.15
N SER A 174 16.14 -0.35 28.00
CA SER A 174 16.54 0.81 28.76
C SER A 174 15.65 1.94 28.25
N ASP A 175 14.96 2.63 29.15
CA ASP A 175 14.12 3.79 28.83
C ASP A 175 14.87 4.91 28.09
N GLU A 176 16.20 4.80 28.02
CA GLU A 176 17.07 5.58 27.16
C GLU A 176 17.15 4.91 25.78
N ARG A 177 16.26 5.33 24.87
CA ARG A 177 16.40 5.05 23.43
C ARG A 177 17.82 5.45 23.00
N PRO A 178 18.59 4.60 22.31
CA PRO A 178 19.77 5.10 21.61
C PRO A 178 19.28 6.17 20.63
N GLU A 179 19.79 7.41 20.79
CA GLU A 179 19.50 8.47 19.85
C GLU A 179 19.84 7.94 18.46
N LYS A 180 18.85 7.96 17.55
CA LYS A 180 19.08 7.53 16.17
C LYS A 180 20.24 8.36 15.63
N GLU A 181 21.38 7.73 15.36
CA GLU A 181 22.46 8.37 14.63
C GLU A 181 21.88 8.94 13.33
N LEU A 182 21.85 10.27 13.26
CA LEU A 182 21.33 10.97 12.09
C LEU A 182 22.25 10.64 10.91
N ASN A 183 21.67 9.97 9.92
CA ASN A 183 22.35 9.57 8.70
C ASN A 183 23.05 10.80 8.08
N PRO A 184 24.40 10.81 7.92
CA PRO A 184 25.15 12.01 7.52
C PRO A 184 24.79 12.53 6.11
N ASN A 185 24.02 11.75 5.34
CA ASN A 185 23.47 12.13 4.03
C ASN A 185 22.09 12.81 4.08
N MET A 186 21.46 12.99 5.25
CA MET A 186 20.27 13.82 5.39
C MET A 186 20.66 15.30 5.41
N LYS A 187 20.82 15.86 4.20
CA LYS A 187 20.71 17.27 3.81
C LYS A 187 20.90 18.29 4.96
N GLN A 188 22.13 18.76 5.12
CA GLN A 188 22.35 20.10 5.67
C GLN A 188 21.49 21.08 4.85
N GLU A 189 20.63 21.85 5.52
CA GLU A 189 19.90 22.94 4.89
C GLU A 189 20.90 23.89 4.26
N LYS A 190 20.93 23.96 2.93
CA LYS A 190 21.78 24.93 2.23
C LYS A 190 21.31 26.33 2.62
N GLN A 191 22.06 26.98 3.52
CA GLN A 191 21.86 28.39 3.80
C GLN A 191 22.17 29.18 2.52
N GLY A 192 21.11 29.65 1.85
CA GLY A 192 21.21 30.46 0.66
C GLY A 192 21.76 31.85 1.00
N LYS A 193 23.08 32.03 0.91
CA LYS A 193 23.68 33.37 0.82
C LYS A 193 23.42 33.90 -0.59
N PHE A 194 22.37 34.72 -0.73
CA PHE A 194 22.17 35.51 -1.95
C PHE A 194 23.01 36.78 -1.86
N GLU A 195 23.99 36.88 -2.75
CA GLU A 195 24.80 38.09 -2.92
C GLU A 195 23.96 39.14 -3.67
N ARG A 196 23.77 40.32 -3.06
CA ARG A 196 23.05 41.43 -3.70
C ARG A 196 23.95 42.04 -4.78
N VAL A 197 23.62 41.79 -6.04
CA VAL A 197 24.20 42.52 -7.17
C VAL A 197 23.80 43.99 -7.05
N LYS A 198 24.80 44.88 -6.90
CA LYS A 198 24.58 46.33 -6.93
C LYS A 198 24.16 46.75 -8.34
N ARG A 199 23.08 47.51 -8.43
CA ARG A 199 22.68 48.26 -9.63
C ARG A 199 23.49 49.54 -9.73
#